data_AF-W1X369-F1
#
_entry.id   AF-W1X369-F1
#
_cell.length_a   1.000
_cell.length_b   1.000
_cell.length_c   1.000
_cell.angle_alpha   90.00
_cell.angle_beta   90.00
_cell.angle_gamma   90.00
#
_symmetry.space_group_name_H-M   'P 1'
#
loop_
_entity.id
_entity.type
_entity.pdbx_description
1 polymer ?
#
loop_
_entity_poly.entity_id
_entity_poly.type
_entity_poly.pdbx_seq_one_letter_code
_entity_poly.pdbx_strand_id
1 'polypeptide(L)'
;DSIQKAINVYRSEGKVSVIIADKEHIIGIITLSDTMRNDAINMISAISSLDMTTVLLTGDSKEAATYIGKKSGVSEIHAELLPGEKVSIIESLQGKH
;
A
#
# COMPACT_ATOMS: atom_id res chain seq x y z
N ASP A 1 -4.53 7.83 24.75
CA ASP A 1 -3.94 6.52 24.39
C ASP A 1 -4.70 5.73 23.32
N SER A 2 -6.00 5.48 23.47
CA SER A 2 -6.79 4.67 22.51
C SER A 2 -6.88 5.27 21.11
N ILE A 3 -7.05 6.60 21.00
CA ILE A 3 -7.16 7.30 19.71
C ILE A 3 -5.82 7.31 18.95
N GLN A 4 -4.71 7.55 19.65
CA GLN A 4 -3.38 7.50 19.03
C GLN A 4 -3.10 6.11 18.47
N LYS A 5 -3.49 5.05 19.20
CA LYS A 5 -3.38 3.67 18.70
C LYS A 5 -4.21 3.45 17.44
N ALA A 6 -5.46 3.94 17.40
CA ALA A 6 -6.31 3.84 16.21
C ALA A 6 -5.70 4.57 15.00
N ILE A 7 -5.20 5.80 15.20
CA ILE A 7 -4.52 6.58 14.15
C ILE A 7 -3.30 5.83 13.62
N ASN A 8 -2.49 5.24 14.50
CA ASN A 8 -1.32 4.48 14.10
C ASN A 8 -1.69 3.24 13.28
N VAL A 9 -2.79 2.55 13.63
CA VAL A 9 -3.32 1.44 12.83
C VAL A 9 -3.72 1.93 11.44
N TYR A 10 -4.54 2.97 11.34
CA TYR A 10 -4.99 3.48 10.04
C TYR A 10 -3.84 4.00 9.18
N ARG A 11 -2.85 4.66 9.80
CA ARG A 11 -1.63 5.07 9.11
C ARG A 11 -0.84 3.88 8.56
N SER A 12 -0.74 2.79 9.33
CA SER A 12 -0.07 1.57 8.87
C SER A 12 -0.81 0.87 7.72
N GLU A 13 -2.10 1.15 7.56
CA GLU A 13 -2.91 0.71 6.41
C GLU A 13 -2.84 1.69 5.22
N GLY A 14 -1.94 2.68 5.27
CA GLY A 14 -1.81 3.70 4.23
C GLY A 14 -2.93 4.74 4.19
N LYS A 15 -3.74 4.84 5.26
CA LYS A 15 -4.88 5.75 5.32
C LYS A 15 -4.48 7.11 5.87
N VAL A 16 -5.03 8.16 5.29
CA VAL A 16 -4.98 9.51 5.84
C VAL A 16 -6.08 9.64 6.89
N SER A 17 -5.73 10.08 8.10
CA SER A 17 -6.68 10.25 9.20
C SER A 17 -6.92 11.73 9.49
N VAL A 18 -8.20 12.13 9.54
CA VAL A 18 -8.66 13.45 9.96
C VAL A 18 -9.36 13.31 11.31
N ILE A 19 -8.82 13.96 12.34
CA ILE A 19 -9.40 13.95 13.69
C ILE A 19 -10.47 15.04 13.77
N ILE A 20 -11.65 14.68 14.27
CA ILE A 20 -12.72 15.62 14.58
C ILE A 20 -12.77 15.77 16.10
N ALA A 21 -12.65 17.00 16.59
CA ALA A 21 -12.73 17.33 18.00
C ALA A 21 -13.47 18.66 18.20
N ASP A 22 -14.04 18.87 19.38
CA ASP A 22 -14.43 20.18 19.85
C ASP A 22 -13.41 20.71 20.88
N LYS A 23 -13.80 21.71 21.68
CA LYS A 23 -12.91 22.34 22.66
C LYS A 23 -12.49 21.40 23.79
N GLU A 24 -13.30 20.41 24.12
CA GLU A 24 -13.12 19.62 25.34
C GLU A 24 -12.74 18.16 25.04
N HIS A 25 -13.17 17.62 23.90
CA HIS A 25 -12.93 16.22 23.59
C HIS A 25 -12.90 15.89 22.09
N ILE A 26 -12.28 14.75 21.77
CA ILE A 26 -12.26 14.18 20.44
C ILE A 26 -13.61 13.49 20.18
N ILE A 27 -14.27 13.88 19.09
CA ILE A 27 -15.56 13.38 18.64
C ILE A 27 -15.37 12.11 17.80
N GLY A 28 -14.33 12.05 16.95
CA GLY A 28 -14.07 10.88 16.11
C GLY A 28 -12.91 11.05 15.11
N ILE A 29 -12.79 10.08 14.20
CA ILE A 29 -11.78 10.05 13.13
C ILE A 29 -12.47 9.72 11.80
N ILE A 30 -12.22 10.52 10.77
CA ILE A 30 -12.51 10.18 9.37
C ILE A 30 -11.22 9.68 8.74
N THR A 31 -11.27 8.55 8.01
CA THR A 31 -10.11 8.03 7.28
C THR A 31 -10.36 8.05 5.78
N LEU A 32 -9.33 8.40 5.01
CA LEU A 32 -9.34 8.39 3.55
C LEU A 32 -8.31 7.38 3.06
N SER A 33 -8.69 6.60 2.06
CA SER A 33 -7.82 5.61 1.44
C SER A 33 -8.24 5.36 0.00
N ASP A 34 -7.28 5.03 -0.84
CA ASP A 34 -7.58 4.52 -2.17
C ASP A 34 -8.22 3.14 -2.08
N THR A 35 -9.25 2.94 -2.89
CA THR A 35 -9.94 1.66 -2.97
C THR A 35 -9.22 0.81 -4.01
N MET A 36 -8.69 -0.34 -3.59
CA MET A 36 -8.20 -1.32 -4.56
C MET A 36 -9.32 -1.73 -5.50
N ARG A 37 -9.00 -1.89 -6.79
CA ARG A 37 -9.96 -2.46 -7.72
C ARG A 37 -10.37 -3.86 -7.26
N ASN A 38 -11.66 -4.16 -7.37
CA ASN A 38 -12.24 -5.42 -6.90
C ASN A 38 -11.62 -6.65 -7.60
N ASP A 39 -11.14 -6.49 -8.84
CA ASP A 39 -10.55 -7.54 -9.65
C ASP A 39 -9.03 -7.72 -9.43
N ALA A 40 -8.36 -6.83 -8.69
CA ALA A 40 -6.91 -6.85 -8.54
C ALA A 40 -6.38 -8.16 -7.93
N ILE A 41 -7.06 -8.67 -6.90
CA ILE A 41 -6.66 -9.93 -6.23
C ILE A 41 -6.77 -11.11 -7.19
N ASN A 42 -7.88 -11.19 -7.94
CA ASN A 42 -8.10 -12.28 -8.90
C ASN A 42 -7.10 -12.20 -10.05
N MET A 43 -6.81 -10.99 -10.54
CA MET A 43 -5.82 -10.76 -11.59
C MET A 43 -4.42 -11.20 -11.14
N ILE A 44 -3.98 -10.78 -9.96
CA ILE A 44 -2.67 -11.15 -9.42
C ILE A 44 -2.58 -12.66 -9.23
N SER A 45 -3.62 -13.28 -8.67
CA SER A 45 -3.68 -14.74 -8.52
C SER A 45 -3.60 -15.47 -9.87
N ALA A 46 -4.27 -14.96 -10.90
CA ALA A 46 -4.23 -15.56 -12.24
C ALA A 46 -2.82 -15.45 -12.85
N ILE A 47 -2.15 -14.30 -12.72
CA ILE A 47 -0.77 -14.12 -13.20
C ILE A 47 0.18 -15.05 -12.44
N SER A 48 0.09 -15.09 -11.11
CA SER A 48 0.94 -15.97 -10.29
C SER A 48 0.76 -17.46 -10.62
N SER A 49 -0.44 -17.87 -11.07
CA SER A 49 -0.70 -19.26 -11.50
C SER A 49 -0.01 -19.66 -12.82
N LEU A 50 0.54 -18.68 -13.55
CA LEU A 50 1.33 -18.88 -14.77
C LEU A 50 2.84 -18.94 -14.47
N ASP A 51 3.22 -19.22 -13.22
CA ASP A 51 4.61 -19.20 -12.72
C ASP A 51 5.33 -17.85 -12.94
N MET A 52 4.56 -16.76 -13.02
CA MET A 52 5.08 -15.40 -13.14
C MET A 52 5.20 -14.72 -11.77
N THR A 53 6.31 -14.01 -11.57
CA THR A 53 6.52 -13.17 -10.38
C THR A 53 5.80 -11.84 -10.55
N THR A 54 4.96 -11.48 -9.58
CA THR A 54 4.30 -10.15 -9.54
C THR A 54 5.07 -9.21 -8.62
N VAL A 55 5.39 -8.02 -9.11
CA VAL A 55 6.18 -7.01 -8.38
C VAL A 55 5.37 -5.72 -8.27
N LEU A 56 5.20 -5.19 -7.06
CA LEU A 56 4.59 -3.88 -6.80
C LEU A 56 5.68 -2.80 -6.68
N LEU A 57 5.64 -1.79 -7.56
CA LEU A 57 6.51 -0.61 -7.50
C LEU A 57 5.66 0.63 -7.16
N THR A 58 5.84 1.20 -5.96
CA THR A 58 5.09 2.39 -5.54
C THR A 58 5.99 3.48 -4.93
N GLY A 59 5.52 4.73 -4.99
CA GLY A 59 6.11 5.86 -4.28
C GLY A 59 5.52 6.05 -2.88
N ASP A 60 4.52 5.25 -2.51
CA ASP A 60 3.89 5.31 -1.19
C ASP A 60 4.83 4.82 -0.08
N SER A 61 4.49 5.12 1.17
CA SER A 61 5.26 4.66 2.32
C SER A 61 5.32 3.13 2.37
N LYS A 62 6.35 2.62 3.03
CA LYS A 62 6.56 1.18 3.17
C LYS A 62 5.37 0.48 3.84
N GLU A 63 4.72 1.12 4.80
CA GLU A 63 3.55 0.57 5.50
C GLU A 63 2.35 0.42 4.55
N ALA A 64 2.04 1.48 3.79
CA ALA A 64 0.95 1.48 2.82
C ALA A 64 1.18 0.43 1.72
N ALA A 65 2.39 0.39 1.16
CA ALA A 65 2.79 -0.58 0.16
C ALA A 65 2.70 -2.03 0.69
N THR A 66 3.11 -2.25 1.94
CA THR A 66 3.02 -3.57 2.59
C THR A 66 1.57 -3.98 2.82
N TYR A 67 0.71 -3.04 3.27
CA TYR A 67 -0.70 -3.30 3.47
C TYR A 67 -1.39 -3.72 2.16
N ILE A 68 -1.20 -2.92 1.10
CA ILE A 68 -1.76 -3.20 -0.23
C ILE A 68 -1.17 -4.49 -0.80
N GLY A 69 0.15 -4.64 -0.77
CA GLY A 69 0.82 -5.80 -1.36
C GLY A 69 0.43 -7.13 -0.69
N LYS A 70 0.26 -7.15 0.63
CA LYS A 70 -0.29 -8.31 1.35
C LYS A 70 -1.74 -8.60 0.97
N LYS A 71 -2.56 -7.56 0.85
CA LYS A 71 -3.98 -7.69 0.50
C LYS A 71 -4.17 -8.15 -0.95
N SER A 72 -3.28 -7.74 -1.84
CA SER A 72 -3.33 -8.06 -3.26
C SER A 72 -2.64 -9.38 -3.62
N GLY A 73 -1.69 -9.83 -2.79
CA GLY A 73 -0.97 -11.09 -2.97
C GLY A 73 0.23 -11.01 -3.93
N VAL A 74 0.84 -9.83 -4.08
CA VAL A 74 2.06 -9.69 -4.91
C VAL A 74 3.26 -10.40 -4.27
N SER A 75 4.17 -10.89 -5.10
CA SER A 75 5.36 -11.63 -4.66
C SER A 75 6.46 -10.73 -4.10
N GLU A 76 6.64 -9.54 -4.68
CA GLU A 76 7.71 -8.60 -4.33
C GLU A 76 7.18 -7.16 -4.24
N ILE A 77 7.70 -6.38 -3.30
CA ILE A 77 7.24 -5.00 -3.02
C ILE A 77 8.45 -4.08 -2.92
N HIS A 78 8.42 -3.00 -3.71
CA HIS A 78 9.32 -1.86 -3.60
C HIS A 78 8.51 -0.60 -3.35
N ALA A 79 8.82 0.09 -2.26
CA ALA A 79 8.08 1.26 -1.76
C ALA A 79 9.00 2.49 -1.69
N GLU A 80 8.40 3.66 -1.46
CA GLU A 80 9.10 4.95 -1.32
C GLU A 80 9.96 5.33 -2.54
N LEU A 81 9.60 4.80 -3.71
CA LEU A 81 10.36 5.01 -4.94
C LEU A 81 10.06 6.36 -5.59
N LEU A 82 11.12 7.04 -6.00
CA LEU A 82 11.08 8.12 -6.96
C LEU A 82 10.80 7.58 -8.38
N PRO A 83 10.31 8.44 -9.31
CA PRO A 83 10.04 8.02 -10.68
C PRO A 83 11.25 7.37 -11.38
N GLY A 84 12.46 7.90 -11.18
CA GLY A 84 13.68 7.33 -11.76
C GLY A 84 14.04 5.95 -11.21
N GLU A 85 13.81 5.72 -9.92
CA GLU A 85 14.10 4.42 -9.27
C GLU A 85 13.17 3.32 -9.78
N LYS A 86 11.90 3.66 -10.07
CA LYS A 86 10.97 2.73 -10.72
C LYS A 86 11.51 2.26 -12.07
N VAL A 87 12.05 3.18 -12.87
CA VAL A 87 12.65 2.86 -14.18
C VAL A 87 13.86 1.93 -13.99
N SER A 88 14.77 2.27 -13.08
CA SER A 88 15.96 1.44 -12.83
C SER A 88 15.63 0.04 -12.34
N ILE A 89 14.58 -0.13 -11.54
CA ILE A 89 14.12 -1.47 -11.11
C ILE A 89 13.58 -2.26 -12.31
N ILE A 90 12.78 -1.63 -13.18
CA ILE A 90 12.27 -2.28 -14.39
C ILE A 90 13.43 -2.73 -15.29
N GLU A 91 14.41 -1.86 -15.54
CA GLU A 91 15.60 -2.18 -16.35
C GLU A 91 16.40 -3.35 -15.75
N SER A 92 16.58 -3.36 -14.42
CA SER A 92 17.25 -4.44 -13.69
C SER A 92 16.49 -5.78 -13.82
N LEU A 93 15.16 -5.76 -13.75
CA LEU A 93 14.33 -6.95 -13.92
C LEU A 93 14.38 -7.48 -15.36
N GLN A 94 14.43 -6.60 -16.35
CA GLN A 94 14.56 -6.98 -17.77
C GLN A 94 15.94 -7.56 -18.11
N GLY A 95 17.01 -7.04 -17.49
CA GLY A 95 18.38 -7.53 -17.69
C GLY A 95 18.73 -8.81 -16.92
N LYS A 96 17.83 -9.32 -16.07
CA LYS A 96 18.00 -10.60 -15.36
C LYS A 96 17.63 -11.84 -16.21
N HIS A 97 17.40 -11.65 -17.50
CA HIS A 97 17.14 -12.72 -18.48
C HIS A 97 18.27 -12.85 -19.50
#